data_AF-X0TWY7-F1
#
_entry.id   AF-X0TWY7-F1
#
_cell.length_a   1.000
_cell.length_b   1.000
_cell.length_c   1.000
_cell.angle_alpha   90.00
_cell.angle_beta   90.00
_cell.angle_gamma   90.00
#
_symmetry.space_group_name_H-M   'P 1'
#
loop_
_entity.id
_entity.type
_entity.pdbx_description
1 polymer ?
#
loop_
_entity_poly.entity_id
_entity_poly.type
_entity_poly.pdbx_seq_one_letter_code
_entity_poly.pdbx_strand_id
1 'polypeptide(L)'
;MLLAEAADEQSLLPCSFVTPDGFGPEFNPVTAVEAMLNKGVLLCWTDPQAEQFSPLPWCCGALYEALQSHCMPLLLDQGKITCDDLDVVLTNFPRLRIILINVYRQGRHRMLYPLFRRHENLWMCLGPIYAVHQGIEDLCRTFGHERWVFGTGYPAAE
;
A
#
# COMPACT_ATOMS: atom_id res chain seq x y z
N MET A 1 0.70 -10.43 20.32
CA MET A 1 0.00 -9.81 21.45
C MET A 1 -1.12 -8.83 21.04
N LEU A 2 -1.29 -8.46 19.77
CA LEU A 2 -2.58 -7.94 19.24
C LEU A 2 -3.18 -8.94 18.24
N LEU A 3 -2.37 -9.43 17.30
CA LEU A 3 -2.75 -10.49 16.35
C LEU A 3 -3.29 -11.77 17.02
N ALA A 4 -2.80 -12.10 18.22
CA ALA A 4 -3.27 -13.25 18.97
C ALA A 4 -4.64 -13.01 19.62
N GLU A 5 -4.90 -11.77 20.07
CA GLU A 5 -6.16 -11.37 20.71
C GLU A 5 -7.28 -11.23 19.67
N ALA A 6 -6.94 -10.78 18.46
CA ALA A 6 -7.87 -10.64 17.35
C ALA A 6 -8.01 -11.92 16.50
N ALA A 7 -7.38 -13.04 16.90
CA ALA A 7 -7.32 -14.24 16.08
C ALA A 7 -8.69 -14.89 15.83
N ASP A 8 -9.61 -14.76 16.80
CA ASP A 8 -10.97 -15.31 16.70
C ASP A 8 -11.95 -14.39 15.96
N GLU A 9 -11.53 -13.14 15.66
CA GLU A 9 -12.37 -12.15 15.00
C GLU A 9 -12.32 -12.28 13.47
N GLN A 10 -13.24 -13.07 12.91
CA GLN A 10 -13.32 -13.34 11.47
C GLN A 10 -13.58 -12.10 10.60
N SER A 11 -14.09 -11.02 11.20
CA SER A 11 -14.34 -9.75 10.52
C SER A 11 -13.07 -8.90 10.32
N LEU A 12 -11.96 -9.27 10.96
CA LEU A 12 -10.71 -8.54 10.90
C LEU A 12 -9.69 -9.29 10.05
N LEU A 13 -9.19 -8.62 9.01
CA LEU A 13 -8.05 -9.11 8.24
C LEU A 13 -6.75 -8.61 8.90
N PRO A 14 -5.82 -9.51 9.25
CA PRO A 14 -4.56 -9.12 9.87
C PRO A 14 -3.68 -8.32 8.91
N CYS A 15 -3.25 -7.14 9.37
CA CYS A 15 -2.39 -6.21 8.66
C CYS A 15 -1.21 -5.80 9.55
N SER A 16 0.01 -5.90 9.03
CA SER A 16 1.24 -5.61 9.79
C SER A 16 1.90 -4.31 9.35
N PHE A 17 2.43 -3.56 10.32
CA PHE A 17 3.33 -2.45 10.04
C PHE A 17 4.72 -2.97 9.71
N VAL A 18 5.38 -2.39 8.70
CA VAL A 18 6.73 -2.79 8.26
C VAL A 18 7.65 -1.58 8.07
N THR A 19 8.92 -1.76 8.40
CA THR A 19 10.02 -0.79 8.17
C THR A 19 11.22 -1.52 7.54
N PRO A 20 12.16 -0.82 6.88
CA PRO A 20 13.31 -1.46 6.23
C PRO A 20 14.26 -2.18 7.20
N ASP A 21 14.26 -1.79 8.48
CA ASP A 21 15.11 -2.31 9.57
C ASP A 21 14.34 -3.13 10.62
N GLY A 22 13.01 -3.21 10.49
CA GLY A 22 12.14 -3.95 11.39
C GLY A 22 12.30 -3.53 12.86
N PHE A 23 12.61 -4.51 13.72
CA PHE A 23 12.71 -4.32 15.17
C PHE A 23 14.13 -4.48 15.73
N GLY A 24 15.17 -4.61 14.88
CA GLY A 24 16.52 -4.81 15.41
C GLY A 24 17.63 -5.01 14.37
N PRO A 25 18.90 -4.98 14.80
CA PRO A 25 20.06 -4.93 13.91
C PRO A 25 20.29 -6.20 13.06
N GLU A 26 19.72 -7.34 13.45
CA GLU A 26 19.78 -8.60 12.70
C GLU A 26 18.55 -8.82 11.80
N PHE A 27 17.80 -7.75 11.52
CA PHE A 27 16.58 -7.84 10.73
C PHE A 27 16.87 -8.30 9.30
N ASN A 28 16.13 -9.32 8.89
CA ASN A 28 16.08 -9.78 7.52
C ASN A 28 14.64 -9.65 7.01
N PRO A 29 14.38 -8.79 6.01
CA PRO A 29 13.03 -8.57 5.51
C PRO A 29 12.36 -9.84 4.95
N VAL A 30 13.14 -10.75 4.35
CA VAL A 30 12.61 -11.99 3.75
C VAL A 30 12.05 -12.90 4.84
N THR A 31 12.85 -13.21 5.85
CA THR A 31 12.42 -14.09 6.95
C THR A 31 11.30 -13.45 7.78
N ALA A 32 11.31 -12.12 7.90
CA ALA A 32 10.23 -11.39 8.56
C ALA A 32 8.90 -11.52 7.79
N VAL A 33 8.91 -11.36 6.46
CA VAL A 33 7.71 -11.52 5.63
C VAL A 33 7.19 -12.96 5.65
N GLU A 34 8.07 -13.96 5.57
CA GLU A 34 7.69 -15.37 5.74
C GLU A 34 7.04 -15.64 7.10
N ALA A 35 7.61 -15.09 8.19
CA ALA A 35 7.05 -15.22 9.52
C ALA A 35 5.68 -14.53 9.66
N MET A 36 5.45 -13.41 8.97
CA MET A 36 4.15 -12.75 8.92
C MET A 36 3.11 -13.59 8.17
N LEU A 37 3.46 -14.16 7.02
CA LEU A 37 2.58 -15.05 6.26
C LEU A 37 2.18 -16.29 7.06
N ASN A 38 3.13 -16.91 7.75
CA ASN A 38 2.87 -18.07 8.62
C ASN A 38 1.94 -17.73 9.80
N LYS A 39 1.81 -16.45 10.16
CA LYS A 39 0.86 -15.95 11.16
C LYS A 39 -0.47 -15.49 10.55
N GLY A 40 -0.68 -15.71 9.25
CA GLY A 40 -1.91 -15.37 8.55
C GLY A 40 -2.03 -13.91 8.13
N VAL A 41 -0.96 -13.10 8.25
CA VAL A 41 -0.96 -11.71 7.77
C VAL A 41 -1.12 -11.69 6.24
N LEU A 42 -2.04 -10.87 5.74
CA LEU A 42 -2.37 -10.79 4.31
C LEU A 42 -2.02 -9.44 3.67
N LEU A 43 -1.68 -8.46 4.50
CA LEU A 43 -1.47 -7.08 4.09
C LEU A 43 -0.39 -6.44 4.96
N CYS A 44 0.42 -5.57 4.37
CA CYS A 44 1.35 -4.72 5.10
C CYS A 44 1.00 -3.25 4.88
N TRP A 45 1.41 -2.40 5.82
CA TRP A 45 1.36 -0.95 5.67
C TRP A 45 2.62 -0.32 6.24
N THR A 46 2.94 0.88 5.79
CA THR A 46 4.11 1.62 6.29
C THR A 46 3.91 3.13 6.19
N ASP A 47 4.66 3.89 6.98
CA ASP A 47 4.70 5.35 6.96
C ASP A 47 6.17 5.83 7.00
N PRO A 48 6.81 6.04 5.84
CA PRO A 48 8.19 6.48 5.76
C PRO A 48 8.45 7.83 6.43
N GLN A 49 7.43 8.71 6.48
CA GLN A 49 7.59 10.02 7.11
C GLN A 49 7.55 9.91 8.64
N ALA A 50 6.64 9.11 9.19
CA ALA A 50 6.54 8.91 10.64
C ALA A 50 7.79 8.21 11.21
N GLU A 51 8.31 7.23 10.47
CA GLU A 51 9.48 6.44 10.87
C GLU A 51 10.81 6.98 10.30
N GLN A 52 10.78 8.14 9.66
CA GLN A 52 11.97 8.90 9.22
C GLN A 52 12.93 8.13 8.30
N PHE A 53 12.40 7.35 7.36
CA PHE A 53 13.21 6.63 6.37
C PHE A 53 12.80 7.00 4.93
N SER A 54 13.67 6.72 3.96
CA SER A 54 13.38 7.00 2.56
C SER A 54 12.57 5.86 1.92
N PRO A 55 11.49 6.15 1.18
CA PRO A 55 10.76 5.11 0.43
C PRO A 55 11.53 4.62 -0.80
N LEU A 56 12.69 5.18 -1.13
CA LEU A 56 13.40 4.84 -2.35
C LEU A 56 14.16 3.50 -2.25
N PRO A 57 14.49 2.86 -3.39
CA PRO A 57 15.11 1.53 -3.41
C PRO A 57 16.40 1.39 -2.57
N TRP A 58 17.19 2.45 -2.44
CA TRP A 58 18.43 2.41 -1.64
C TRP A 58 18.19 2.16 -0.15
N CYS A 59 17.00 2.52 0.36
CA CYS A 59 16.63 2.37 1.77
C CYS A 59 15.65 1.20 1.94
N CYS A 60 14.60 1.12 1.11
CA CYS A 60 13.53 0.13 1.24
C CYS A 60 13.64 -1.07 0.30
N GLY A 61 14.67 -1.15 -0.55
CA GLY A 61 14.72 -2.14 -1.63
C GLY A 61 14.67 -3.58 -1.16
N ALA A 62 15.36 -3.92 -0.06
CA ALA A 62 15.32 -5.27 0.51
C ALA A 62 13.92 -5.64 1.04
N LEU A 63 13.22 -4.68 1.65
CA LEU A 63 11.84 -4.86 2.10
C LEU A 63 10.89 -5.05 0.91
N TYR A 64 10.99 -4.21 -0.12
CA TYR A 64 10.14 -4.31 -1.30
C TYR A 64 10.37 -5.60 -2.08
N GLU A 65 11.63 -6.07 -2.16
CA GLU A 65 11.94 -7.36 -2.77
C GLU A 65 11.29 -8.53 -2.01
N ALA A 66 11.35 -8.50 -0.68
CA ALA A 66 10.72 -9.50 0.17
C ALA A 66 9.19 -9.52 0.01
N LEU A 67 8.55 -8.34 0.00
CA LEU A 67 7.11 -8.20 -0.18
C LEU A 67 6.65 -8.69 -1.56
N GLN A 68 7.32 -8.26 -2.64
CA GLN A 68 6.92 -8.66 -3.99
C GLN A 68 7.14 -10.15 -4.26
N SER A 69 8.20 -10.74 -3.69
CA SER A 69 8.50 -12.17 -3.85
C SER A 69 7.42 -13.07 -3.24
N HIS A 70 6.68 -12.55 -2.27
CA HIS A 70 5.56 -13.24 -1.62
C HIS A 70 4.19 -12.71 -2.05
N CYS A 71 4.13 -11.84 -3.06
CA CYS A 71 2.90 -11.17 -3.50
C CYS A 71 2.15 -10.42 -2.37
N MET A 72 2.89 -9.95 -1.35
CA MET A 72 2.34 -9.23 -0.21
C MET A 72 2.03 -7.77 -0.61
N PRO A 73 0.76 -7.32 -0.58
CA PRO A 73 0.43 -5.94 -0.90
C PRO A 73 0.88 -4.98 0.21
N LEU A 74 1.21 -3.75 -0.19
CA LEU A 74 1.63 -2.68 0.71
C LEU A 74 0.66 -1.50 0.62
N LEU A 75 0.05 -1.11 1.74
CA LEU A 75 -0.68 0.14 1.86
C LEU A 75 0.28 1.30 2.04
N LEU A 76 0.05 2.38 1.28
CA LEU A 76 0.78 3.64 1.42
C LEU A 76 -0.20 4.81 1.38
N ASP A 77 -0.03 5.76 2.29
CA ASP A 77 -0.80 7.00 2.29
C ASP A 77 -0.30 7.92 1.17
N GLN A 78 -1.20 8.34 0.28
CA GLN A 78 -0.86 9.21 -0.85
C GLN A 78 -0.29 10.56 -0.40
N GLY A 79 -0.72 11.10 0.73
CA GLY A 79 -0.19 12.34 1.29
C GLY A 79 1.23 12.19 1.87
N LYS A 80 1.72 10.96 2.03
CA LYS A 80 3.03 10.65 2.62
C LYS A 80 4.11 10.30 1.61
N ILE A 81 3.76 10.17 0.33
CA ILE A 81 4.69 9.83 -0.75
C ILE A 81 4.47 10.74 -1.97
N THR A 82 5.57 11.14 -2.63
CA THR A 82 5.47 11.92 -3.88
C THR A 82 5.15 10.99 -5.06
N CYS A 83 4.56 11.54 -6.12
CA CYS A 83 4.32 10.75 -7.35
C CYS A 83 5.62 10.32 -8.03
N ASP A 84 6.70 11.11 -7.89
CA ASP A 84 8.01 10.78 -8.46
C ASP A 84 8.66 9.61 -7.69
N ASP A 85 8.63 9.64 -6.36
CA ASP A 85 9.10 8.51 -5.54
C ASP A 85 8.30 7.24 -5.86
N LEU A 86 6.97 7.38 -6.00
CA LEU A 86 6.10 6.26 -6.35
C LEU A 86 6.42 5.68 -7.74
N ASP A 87 6.69 6.52 -8.75
CA ASP A 87 7.13 6.05 -10.09
C ASP A 87 8.44 5.26 -10.00
N VAL A 88 9.41 5.75 -9.21
CA VAL A 88 10.69 5.06 -9.01
C VAL A 88 10.47 3.71 -8.35
N VAL A 89 9.68 3.64 -7.27
CA VAL A 89 9.40 2.38 -6.55
C VAL A 89 8.70 1.39 -7.47
N LEU A 90 7.60 1.78 -8.13
CA LEU A 90 6.84 0.88 -9.00
C LEU A 90 7.65 0.39 -10.20
N THR A 91 8.52 1.24 -10.75
CA THR A 91 9.43 0.86 -11.84
C THR A 91 10.45 -0.18 -11.41
N ASN A 92 11.02 -0.05 -10.20
CA ASN A 92 12.04 -0.97 -9.70
C ASN A 92 11.45 -2.28 -9.16
N PHE A 93 10.20 -2.25 -8.68
CA PHE A 93 9.51 -3.39 -8.08
C PHE A 93 8.16 -3.66 -8.79
N PRO A 94 8.17 -4.09 -10.06
CA PRO A 94 6.96 -4.20 -10.88
C PRO A 94 5.96 -5.27 -10.40
N ARG A 95 6.38 -6.17 -9.49
CA ARG A 95 5.49 -7.17 -8.87
C ARG A 95 4.96 -6.72 -7.50
N LEU A 96 5.49 -5.64 -6.93
CA LEU A 96 5.02 -5.11 -5.65
C LEU A 96 3.67 -4.43 -5.86
N ARG A 97 2.60 -5.00 -5.29
CA ARG A 97 1.28 -4.36 -5.31
C ARG A 97 1.23 -3.25 -4.27
N ILE A 98 1.15 -2.00 -4.72
CA ILE A 98 0.96 -0.84 -3.83
C ILE A 98 -0.50 -0.41 -3.91
N ILE A 99 -1.16 -0.31 -2.76
CA ILE A 99 -2.52 0.22 -2.64
C ILE A 99 -2.42 1.59 -1.99
N LEU A 100 -2.72 2.64 -2.75
CA LEU A 100 -2.79 3.99 -2.21
C LEU A 100 -4.05 4.17 -1.37
N ILE A 101 -3.87 4.59 -0.13
CA ILE A 101 -4.95 5.01 0.78
C ILE A 101 -4.94 6.52 0.94
N ASN A 102 -6.04 7.08 1.45
CA ASN A 102 -6.19 8.52 1.68
C ASN A 102 -5.90 9.37 0.43
N VAL A 103 -6.32 8.90 -0.74
CA VAL A 103 -6.16 9.64 -1.99
C VAL A 103 -7.08 10.85 -2.02
N TYR A 104 -6.49 12.06 -1.95
CA TYR A 104 -7.22 13.32 -1.96
C TYR A 104 -7.93 13.59 -3.28
N ARG A 105 -9.06 14.28 -3.21
CA ARG A 105 -9.81 14.78 -4.38
C ARG A 105 -8.95 15.74 -5.23
N GLN A 106 -8.56 15.31 -6.43
CA GLN A 106 -7.77 16.13 -7.36
C GLN A 106 -8.34 16.16 -8.78
N GLY A 107 -9.67 16.27 -8.92
CA GLY A 107 -10.33 16.26 -10.22
C GLY A 107 -9.99 15.00 -11.01
N ARG A 108 -9.36 15.14 -12.19
CA ARG A 108 -8.88 14.01 -13.01
C ARG A 108 -7.51 13.43 -12.60
N HIS A 109 -7.06 13.69 -11.36
CA HIS A 109 -5.79 13.20 -10.80
C HIS A 109 -4.63 13.24 -11.82
N ARG A 110 -4.22 14.45 -12.21
CA ARG A 110 -3.25 14.69 -13.30
C ARG A 110 -1.94 13.91 -13.15
N MET A 111 -1.54 13.59 -11.92
CA MET A 111 -0.33 12.83 -11.64
C MET A 111 -0.58 11.33 -11.49
N LEU A 112 -1.71 10.91 -10.90
CA LEU A 112 -1.98 9.47 -10.72
C LEU A 112 -2.41 8.79 -12.03
N TYR A 113 -3.12 9.46 -12.93
CA TYR A 113 -3.55 8.84 -14.20
C TYR A 113 -2.37 8.35 -15.06
N PRO A 114 -1.31 9.15 -15.27
CA PRO A 114 -0.08 8.66 -15.90
C PRO A 114 0.52 7.44 -15.18
N LEU A 115 0.56 7.45 -13.85
CA LEU A 115 1.08 6.31 -13.08
C LEU A 115 0.22 5.05 -13.25
N PHE A 116 -1.12 5.16 -13.20
CA PHE A 116 -2.01 4.01 -13.46
C PHE A 116 -1.89 3.45 -14.87
N ARG A 117 -1.53 4.26 -15.88
CA ARG A 117 -1.24 3.77 -17.24
C ARG A 117 0.09 3.03 -17.31
N ARG A 118 1.08 3.48 -16.54
CA ARG A 118 2.45 2.96 -16.59
C ARG A 118 2.64 1.73 -15.71
N HIS A 119 1.90 1.63 -14.60
CA HIS A 119 2.11 0.65 -13.54
C HIS A 119 0.83 -0.14 -13.24
N GLU A 120 0.81 -1.41 -13.66
CA GLU A 120 -0.32 -2.32 -13.43
C GLU A 120 -0.43 -2.73 -11.95
N ASN A 121 0.68 -2.69 -11.22
CA ASN A 121 0.80 -3.00 -9.80
C ASN A 121 0.42 -1.83 -8.87
N LEU A 122 0.00 -0.68 -9.41
CA LEU A 122 -0.56 0.44 -8.64
C LEU A 122 -2.09 0.33 -8.51
N TRP A 123 -2.55 0.31 -7.27
CA TRP A 123 -3.94 0.15 -6.86
C TRP A 123 -4.36 1.34 -5.99
N MET A 124 -5.67 1.55 -5.83
CA MET A 124 -6.20 2.64 -5.02
C MET A 124 -7.41 2.23 -4.21
N CYS A 125 -7.41 2.68 -2.95
CA CYS A 125 -8.55 2.63 -2.07
C CYS A 125 -9.48 3.82 -2.34
N LEU A 126 -10.72 3.50 -2.72
CA LEU A 126 -11.82 4.44 -2.87
C LEU A 126 -12.44 4.68 -1.50
N GLY A 127 -11.98 5.74 -0.84
CA GLY A 127 -12.44 6.18 0.46
C GLY A 127 -13.46 7.33 0.43
N PRO A 128 -13.98 7.77 1.59
CA PRO A 128 -14.97 8.85 1.70
C PRO A 128 -14.47 10.19 1.14
N ILE A 129 -13.16 10.41 1.12
CA ILE A 129 -12.55 11.62 0.56
C ILE A 129 -12.47 11.62 -0.97
N TYR A 130 -12.70 10.47 -1.62
CA TYR A 130 -12.76 10.37 -3.08
C TYR A 130 -14.14 10.82 -3.58
N ALA A 131 -14.28 12.12 -3.82
CA ALA A 131 -15.54 12.76 -4.24
C ALA A 131 -15.41 13.45 -5.61
N VAL A 132 -15.10 12.68 -6.66
CA VAL A 132 -15.04 13.16 -8.04
C VAL A 132 -16.32 12.76 -8.77
N HIS A 133 -17.01 13.72 -9.39
CA HIS A 133 -18.22 13.45 -10.16
C HIS A 133 -17.92 12.47 -11.30
N GLN A 134 -18.64 11.35 -11.34
CA GLN A 134 -18.40 10.21 -12.25
C GLN A 134 -16.96 9.66 -12.18
N GLY A 135 -16.26 9.87 -11.06
CA GLY A 135 -14.85 9.50 -10.92
C GLY A 135 -14.64 8.00 -10.99
N ILE A 136 -15.48 7.23 -10.31
CA ILE A 136 -15.41 5.75 -10.31
C ILE A 136 -15.71 5.21 -11.72
N GLU A 137 -16.70 5.76 -12.40
CA GLU A 137 -17.07 5.38 -13.76
C GLU A 137 -15.96 5.70 -14.77
N ASP A 138 -15.31 6.86 -14.64
CA ASP A 138 -14.17 7.26 -15.46
C ASP A 138 -12.97 6.34 -15.22
N LEU A 139 -12.67 6.02 -13.95
CA LEU A 139 -11.62 5.07 -13.57
C LEU A 139 -11.88 3.68 -14.18
N CYS A 140 -13.07 3.12 -13.95
CA CYS A 140 -13.43 1.80 -14.48
C CYS A 140 -13.39 1.75 -16.00
N ARG A 141 -13.88 2.80 -16.69
CA ARG A 141 -13.84 2.89 -18.16
C ARG A 141 -12.41 3.00 -18.70
N THR A 142 -11.54 3.72 -18.00
CA THR A 142 -10.18 4.01 -18.48
C THR A 142 -9.18 2.90 -18.15
N PHE A 143 -9.34 2.24 -17.01
CA PHE A 143 -8.31 1.38 -16.40
C PHE A 143 -8.81 0.00 -15.99
N GLY A 144 -10.10 -0.30 -16.17
CA GLY A 144 -10.74 -1.52 -15.67
C GLY A 144 -11.18 -1.41 -14.21
N HIS A 145 -11.91 -2.41 -13.71
CA HIS A 145 -12.45 -2.42 -12.35
C HIS A 145 -11.54 -3.15 -11.34
N GLU A 146 -10.47 -3.80 -11.78
CA GLU A 146 -9.71 -4.75 -10.95
C GLU A 146 -8.79 -4.09 -9.91
N ARG A 147 -8.50 -2.79 -10.05
CA ARG A 147 -7.46 -2.10 -9.24
C ARG A 147 -8.02 -1.20 -8.13
N TRP A 148 -9.32 -1.32 -7.86
CA TRP A 148 -10.03 -0.45 -6.92
C TRP A 148 -10.50 -1.26 -5.71
N VAL A 149 -10.15 -0.80 -4.51
CA VAL A 149 -10.62 -1.40 -3.26
C VAL A 149 -11.50 -0.39 -2.51
N PHE A 150 -12.50 -0.87 -1.79
CA PHE A 150 -13.36 -0.02 -0.97
C PHE A 150 -12.75 0.21 0.41
N GLY A 151 -12.85 1.42 0.95
CA GLY A 151 -12.48 1.72 2.33
C GLY A 151 -13.42 2.75 2.94
N THR A 152 -13.83 2.53 4.19
CA THR A 152 -14.80 3.42 4.87
C THR A 152 -14.15 4.67 5.45
N GLY A 153 -12.85 4.64 5.74
CA GLY A 153 -12.18 5.71 6.50
C GLY A 153 -12.55 5.72 7.98
N TYR A 154 -13.18 4.66 8.50
CA TYR A 154 -13.48 4.52 9.93
C TYR A 154 -12.18 4.55 10.76
N PRO A 155 -12.18 5.19 11.94
CA PRO A 155 -13.29 5.91 12.57
C PRO A 155 -13.37 7.39 12.18
N ALA A 156 -12.46 7.91 11.36
CA ALA A 156 -12.33 9.34 11.10
C ALA A 156 -13.45 9.95 10.24
N ALA A 157 -14.22 9.12 9.54
CA ALA A 157 -15.28 9.53 8.63
C ALA A 157 -16.71 9.32 9.17
N GLU A 158 -16.86 8.95 10.45
CA GLU A 158 -18.15 8.84 11.16
C GLU A 158 -18.57 10.19 11.80
#